data_AF-A0A2E0DWE3-F1
#
_entry.id   AF-A0A2E0DWE3-F1
#
_cell.length_a   1.000
_cell.length_b   1.000
_cell.length_c   1.000
_cell.angle_alpha   90.00
_cell.angle_beta   90.00
_cell.angle_gamma   90.00
#
_symmetry.space_group_name_H-M   'P 1'
#
loop_
_entity.id
_entity.type
_entity.pdbx_description
1 polymer ?
#
loop_
_entity_poly.entity_id
_entity_poly.type
_entity_poly.pdbx_seq_one_letter_code
_entity_poly.pdbx_strand_id
1 'polypeptide(L)'
;MATKKTSAEEAREQAEEAALGSMLDGAFGAMDGIETTPPASGPTGPPEPSGPTGPPPGPPSGPPSGPPSGPPSGPPSGPPSGPPSGPPTSESPTEEVESVEESEPEPEQPDQSETTTEEPVEEPAEEPTEEPKAEEEAPEAPAEETPDEDENSEAESPAETEQAESAAEDSDSEAVDEPAEEASEPTPEDEPAEEPAAEEIPVDVDREMEIARLTAEIERLRGSLVGAAEVIEEIEETPMPPIVLDDIVVPPHIVADFARMGRQLSREALVKGTMGAISMLHPDEPGLMVSTRHSTMLSRLDERGIVGGRLGGNPPRGSISDWKVHEVLLASVALVTGGPAACIHMQGPYTTAASCEKDLILVQPIDIIGKEHIGKVVIVDLDDDEQEEFLRQVAEALQQGGMRCVVVRGHGAYAVGANLDQAMANAAMLEHSMQILLLARQADLKI
;
A
#
# COMPACT_ATOMS: atom_id res chain seq x y z
N MET A 1 6.02 -27.25 41.52
CA MET A 1 4.81 -27.91 42.06
C MET A 1 3.63 -27.00 41.73
N ALA A 2 2.44 -27.52 41.42
CA ALA A 2 1.29 -26.66 41.18
C ALA A 2 0.85 -25.97 42.49
N THR A 3 0.65 -24.65 42.43
CA THR A 3 -0.05 -23.90 43.49
C THR A 3 -1.50 -24.37 43.53
N LYS A 4 -2.02 -24.62 44.73
CA LYS A 4 -3.45 -24.95 44.88
C LYS A 4 -4.25 -23.65 44.74
N LYS A 5 -5.20 -23.64 43.80
CA LYS A 5 -6.23 -22.60 43.72
C LYS A 5 -6.97 -22.49 45.05
N THR A 6 -7.48 -21.30 45.35
CA THR A 6 -8.28 -21.10 46.56
C THR A 6 -9.74 -21.51 46.34
N SER A 7 -10.46 -21.91 47.38
CA SER A 7 -11.86 -22.37 47.24
C SER A 7 -12.82 -21.28 46.71
N ALA A 8 -12.44 -20.01 46.76
CA ALA A 8 -13.20 -18.91 46.15
C ALA A 8 -12.90 -18.73 44.66
N GLU A 9 -11.72 -19.16 44.22
CA GLU A 9 -11.25 -19.13 42.83
C GLU A 9 -11.91 -20.25 42.03
N GLU A 10 -11.92 -21.49 42.56
CA GLU A 10 -12.66 -22.64 41.98
C GLU A 10 -14.16 -22.37 41.89
N ALA A 11 -14.75 -21.67 42.87
CA ALA A 11 -16.16 -21.29 42.86
C ALA A 11 -16.50 -20.21 41.82
N ARG A 12 -15.56 -19.31 41.50
CA ARG A 12 -15.73 -18.30 40.45
C ARG A 12 -15.57 -18.92 39.06
N GLU A 13 -14.59 -19.79 38.89
CA GLU A 13 -14.34 -20.55 37.66
C GLU A 13 -15.55 -21.44 37.29
N GLN A 14 -16.15 -22.14 38.26
CA GLN A 14 -17.39 -22.90 38.04
C GLN A 14 -18.61 -22.03 37.71
N ALA A 15 -18.70 -20.81 38.26
CA ALA A 15 -19.78 -19.88 37.92
C ALA A 15 -19.64 -19.34 36.48
N GLU A 16 -18.41 -19.09 36.03
CA GLU A 16 -18.09 -18.64 34.68
C GLU A 16 -18.29 -19.76 33.63
N GLU A 17 -17.86 -20.99 33.94
CA GLU A 17 -18.13 -22.18 33.11
C GLU A 17 -19.64 -22.48 33.01
N ALA A 18 -20.40 -22.34 34.11
CA ALA A 18 -21.86 -22.49 34.09
C ALA A 18 -22.57 -21.37 33.28
N ALA A 19 -22.07 -20.14 33.33
CA ALA A 19 -22.60 -19.04 32.51
C ALA A 19 -22.35 -19.28 31.01
N LEU A 20 -21.13 -19.71 30.64
CA LEU A 20 -20.79 -20.08 29.26
C LEU A 20 -21.62 -21.26 28.76
N GLY A 21 -21.85 -22.29 29.59
CA GLY A 21 -22.74 -23.41 29.27
C GLY A 21 -24.19 -22.96 29.00
N SER A 22 -24.71 -22.04 29.80
CA SER A 22 -26.04 -21.45 29.62
C SER A 22 -26.16 -20.64 28.31
N MET A 23 -25.10 -19.90 27.94
CA MET A 23 -25.07 -19.15 26.68
C MET A 23 -24.99 -20.07 25.45
N LEU A 24 -24.25 -21.18 25.52
CA LEU A 24 -24.15 -22.15 24.43
C LEU A 24 -25.45 -22.93 24.19
N ASP A 25 -26.13 -23.36 25.26
CA ASP A 25 -27.42 -24.05 25.17
C ASP A 25 -28.51 -23.14 24.57
N GLY A 26 -28.55 -21.87 25.01
CA GLY A 26 -29.44 -20.84 24.46
C GLY A 26 -29.17 -20.50 22.98
N ALA A 27 -27.92 -20.61 22.52
CA ALA A 27 -27.54 -20.32 21.13
C ALA A 27 -27.86 -21.47 20.15
N PHE A 28 -27.76 -22.73 20.58
CA PHE A 28 -28.01 -23.90 19.72
C PHE A 28 -29.42 -24.51 19.86
N GLY A 29 -30.12 -24.28 20.97
CA GLY A 29 -31.47 -24.80 21.21
C GLY A 29 -32.56 -24.28 20.24
N ALA A 30 -32.25 -23.27 19.42
CA ALA A 30 -33.18 -22.66 18.46
C ALA A 30 -33.28 -23.39 17.11
N MET A 31 -32.53 -24.47 16.87
CA MET A 31 -32.39 -25.08 15.51
C MET A 31 -32.94 -26.51 15.35
N ASP A 32 -33.45 -27.16 16.39
CA ASP A 32 -34.03 -28.52 16.34
C ASP A 32 -35.49 -28.54 15.83
N GLY A 33 -35.73 -27.96 14.64
CA GLY A 33 -37.08 -27.67 14.16
C GLY A 33 -37.37 -27.79 12.66
N ILE A 34 -36.39 -28.15 11.82
CA ILE A 34 -36.54 -28.09 10.34
C ILE A 34 -36.03 -29.35 9.62
N GLU A 35 -36.51 -30.54 10.01
CA GLU A 35 -36.55 -31.70 9.11
C GLU A 35 -37.88 -32.46 9.20
N THR A 36 -38.77 -32.26 8.21
CA THR A 36 -39.67 -33.29 7.66
C THR A 36 -40.43 -32.74 6.45
N THR A 37 -40.22 -33.36 5.27
CA THR A 37 -40.87 -32.94 4.01
C THR A 37 -42.14 -33.75 3.71
N PRO A 38 -43.31 -33.10 3.54
CA PRO A 38 -44.46 -33.70 2.85
C PRO A 38 -44.44 -33.39 1.34
N PRO A 39 -45.04 -34.24 0.49
CA PRO A 39 -44.93 -34.11 -0.97
C PRO A 39 -45.85 -33.07 -1.62
N ALA A 40 -45.43 -32.63 -2.80
CA ALA A 40 -45.99 -31.55 -3.62
C ALA A 40 -47.53 -31.50 -3.77
N SER A 41 -48.07 -30.27 -3.67
CA SER A 41 -49.29 -29.82 -4.34
C SER A 41 -49.21 -28.30 -4.52
N GLY A 42 -49.02 -27.83 -5.75
CA GLY A 42 -48.69 -26.43 -6.03
C GLY A 42 -49.93 -25.52 -6.16
N PRO A 43 -49.89 -24.29 -5.62
CA PRO A 43 -50.89 -23.26 -5.91
C PRO A 43 -50.64 -22.60 -7.28
N THR A 44 -51.70 -22.14 -7.94
CA THR A 44 -51.65 -21.39 -9.19
C THR A 44 -51.17 -19.95 -8.97
N GLY A 45 -50.23 -19.47 -9.79
CA GLY A 45 -49.71 -18.10 -9.71
C GLY A 45 -50.68 -17.01 -10.18
N PRO A 46 -50.43 -15.73 -9.81
CA PRO A 46 -51.16 -14.56 -10.31
C PRO A 46 -50.83 -14.26 -11.79
N PRO A 47 -51.67 -13.46 -12.49
CA PRO A 47 -51.52 -13.21 -13.92
C PRO A 47 -50.37 -12.23 -14.27
N GLU A 48 -49.75 -12.45 -15.42
CA GLU A 48 -48.64 -11.63 -15.95
C GLU A 48 -49.11 -10.26 -16.49
N PRO A 49 -48.32 -9.18 -16.30
CA PRO A 49 -48.47 -7.95 -17.06
C PRO A 49 -47.93 -8.13 -18.50
N SER A 50 -48.62 -7.57 -19.50
CA SER A 50 -48.34 -7.79 -20.91
C SER A 50 -47.05 -7.13 -21.41
N GLY A 51 -46.02 -7.93 -21.69
CA GLY A 51 -44.78 -7.49 -22.35
C GLY A 51 -44.90 -7.32 -23.88
N PRO A 52 -43.93 -6.63 -24.53
CA PRO A 52 -43.96 -6.34 -25.97
C PRO A 52 -43.66 -7.57 -26.84
N THR A 53 -44.33 -7.68 -27.98
CA THR A 53 -44.20 -8.83 -28.90
C THR A 53 -43.00 -8.72 -29.84
N GLY A 54 -41.93 -9.49 -29.58
CA GLY A 54 -40.88 -9.74 -30.57
C GLY A 54 -39.69 -10.52 -30.01
N PRO A 55 -39.18 -11.55 -30.69
CA PRO A 55 -37.91 -12.19 -30.31
C PRO A 55 -36.72 -11.26 -30.62
N PRO A 56 -35.63 -11.31 -29.84
CA PRO A 56 -34.41 -10.57 -30.17
C PRO A 56 -33.76 -11.10 -31.46
N PRO A 57 -32.99 -10.25 -32.18
CA PRO A 57 -32.22 -10.71 -33.33
C PRO A 57 -31.15 -11.73 -32.87
N GLY A 58 -31.11 -12.89 -33.52
CA GLY A 58 -30.13 -13.93 -33.23
C GLY A 58 -28.69 -13.52 -33.57
N PRO A 59 -27.69 -14.24 -33.04
CA PRO A 59 -26.27 -13.95 -33.31
C PRO A 59 -25.94 -14.06 -34.80
N PRO A 60 -24.95 -13.28 -35.29
CA PRO A 60 -24.57 -13.27 -36.71
C PRO A 60 -24.10 -14.66 -37.17
N SER A 61 -24.72 -15.16 -38.24
CA SER A 61 -24.58 -16.53 -38.69
C SER A 61 -23.41 -16.73 -39.66
N GLY A 62 -22.28 -17.19 -39.13
CA GLY A 62 -21.21 -17.85 -39.89
C GLY A 62 -19.80 -17.31 -39.63
N PRO A 63 -18.75 -18.16 -39.73
CA PRO A 63 -17.37 -17.70 -39.71
C PRO A 63 -17.02 -16.92 -40.99
N PRO A 64 -16.03 -16.00 -40.94
CA PRO A 64 -15.61 -15.24 -42.12
C PRO A 64 -15.07 -16.17 -43.22
N SER A 65 -15.47 -15.91 -44.46
CA SER A 65 -15.23 -16.78 -45.60
C SER A 65 -13.84 -16.60 -46.23
N GLY A 66 -12.85 -17.29 -45.66
CA GLY A 66 -11.56 -17.59 -46.29
C GLY A 66 -10.36 -16.76 -45.80
N PRO A 67 -9.13 -17.24 -46.07
CA PRO A 67 -7.90 -16.54 -45.71
C PRO A 67 -7.65 -15.31 -46.61
N PRO A 68 -6.91 -14.29 -46.13
CA PRO A 68 -6.54 -13.14 -46.94
C PRO A 68 -5.70 -13.55 -48.16
N SER A 69 -6.05 -12.99 -49.32
CA SER A 69 -5.52 -13.40 -50.61
C SER A 69 -4.15 -12.80 -50.93
N GLY A 70 -3.09 -13.48 -50.53
CA GLY A 70 -1.74 -13.33 -51.08
C GLY A 70 -0.76 -12.51 -50.24
N PRO A 71 0.56 -12.75 -50.38
CA PRO A 71 1.61 -11.96 -49.73
C PRO A 71 1.78 -10.58 -50.40
N PRO A 72 2.31 -9.57 -49.69
CA PRO A 72 2.60 -8.27 -50.27
C PRO A 72 3.64 -8.37 -51.40
N SER A 73 3.31 -7.78 -52.55
CA SER A 73 4.12 -7.87 -53.77
C SER A 73 5.19 -6.79 -53.84
N GLY A 74 6.42 -7.12 -53.42
CA GLY A 74 7.63 -6.39 -53.75
C GLY A 74 8.55 -6.07 -52.55
N PRO A 75 9.88 -6.25 -52.67
CA PRO A 75 10.84 -5.73 -51.69
C PRO A 75 11.00 -4.20 -51.84
N PRO A 76 11.38 -3.47 -50.77
CA PRO A 76 11.67 -2.04 -50.86
C PRO A 76 12.88 -1.79 -51.78
N SER A 77 12.72 -0.86 -52.73
CA SER A 77 13.71 -0.58 -53.76
C SER A 77 14.76 0.44 -53.30
N GLY A 78 15.91 -0.05 -52.84
CA GLY A 78 17.16 0.72 -52.73
C GLY A 78 17.66 0.94 -51.29
N PRO A 79 18.99 0.85 -51.05
CA PRO A 79 19.58 1.25 -49.77
C PRO A 79 19.67 2.78 -49.65
N PRO A 80 19.71 3.34 -48.42
CA PRO A 80 19.99 4.76 -48.22
C PRO A 80 21.42 5.11 -48.67
N SER A 81 21.57 6.27 -49.33
CA SER A 81 22.81 6.68 -49.97
C SER A 81 23.67 7.57 -49.08
N GLY A 82 24.77 7.02 -48.57
CA GLY A 82 25.92 7.78 -48.04
C GLY A 82 25.93 8.00 -46.52
N PRO A 83 27.11 7.95 -45.86
CA PRO A 83 27.27 8.38 -44.48
C PRO A 83 27.37 9.91 -44.36
N PRO A 84 27.05 10.50 -43.18
CA PRO A 84 27.30 11.92 -42.92
C PRO A 84 28.80 12.24 -42.93
N SER A 85 29.15 13.46 -43.35
CA SER A 85 30.54 13.86 -43.58
C SER A 85 31.09 14.80 -42.50
N GLY A 86 32.13 14.36 -41.80
CA GLY A 86 33.11 15.20 -41.11
C GLY A 86 32.77 15.67 -39.69
N PRO A 87 33.75 15.71 -38.77
CA PRO A 87 33.66 16.48 -37.52
C PRO A 87 33.93 17.98 -37.78
N PRO A 88 33.51 18.88 -36.88
CA PRO A 88 33.82 20.31 -36.99
C PRO A 88 35.31 20.59 -36.79
N THR A 89 35.85 21.53 -37.56
CA THR A 89 37.26 21.95 -37.50
C THR A 89 37.49 22.99 -36.40
N SER A 90 38.62 22.90 -35.70
CA SER A 90 39.10 23.94 -34.79
C SER A 90 39.67 25.15 -35.53
N GLU A 91 39.22 26.36 -35.20
CA GLU A 91 39.93 27.60 -35.56
C GLU A 91 40.51 28.28 -34.32
N SER A 92 41.82 28.51 -34.34
CA SER A 92 42.56 29.33 -33.39
C SER A 92 43.27 30.45 -34.14
N PRO A 93 43.30 31.69 -33.62
CA PRO A 93 44.31 32.68 -34.00
C PRO A 93 45.45 32.77 -32.97
N THR A 94 46.66 33.01 -33.47
CA THR A 94 47.94 33.10 -32.75
C THR A 94 48.34 34.53 -32.36
N GLU A 95 49.16 34.67 -31.32
CA GLU A 95 50.38 35.52 -31.19
C GLU A 95 51.05 35.07 -29.85
N GLU A 96 52.28 34.55 -29.79
CA GLU A 96 53.60 35.21 -29.92
C GLU A 96 53.82 36.34 -28.88
N VAL A 97 54.89 36.41 -28.06
CA VAL A 97 56.20 35.71 -27.90
C VAL A 97 56.36 35.22 -26.41
N GLU A 98 57.47 34.72 -25.81
CA GLU A 98 58.93 34.63 -26.10
C GLU A 98 59.56 33.38 -25.40
N SER A 99 60.88 33.31 -25.13
CA SER A 99 61.59 32.05 -24.80
C SER A 99 62.83 32.13 -23.86
N VAL A 100 63.01 31.13 -22.99
CA VAL A 100 64.27 30.65 -22.32
C VAL A 100 64.01 29.15 -21.98
N GLU A 101 64.78 28.09 -22.31
CA GLU A 101 66.16 27.70 -21.90
C GLU A 101 66.34 27.62 -20.35
N GLU A 102 66.91 26.62 -19.65
CA GLU A 102 67.69 25.35 -19.87
C GLU A 102 67.35 24.37 -18.67
N SER A 103 67.70 23.06 -18.55
CA SER A 103 68.26 22.01 -19.43
C SER A 103 68.15 20.56 -18.80
N GLU A 104 67.53 19.62 -19.52
CA GLU A 104 67.93 18.19 -19.74
C GLU A 104 68.03 17.06 -18.63
N PRO A 105 68.10 15.74 -19.04
CA PRO A 105 67.76 14.52 -18.25
C PRO A 105 69.00 13.61 -17.88
N GLU A 106 69.05 12.26 -17.70
CA GLU A 106 68.21 11.04 -17.96
C GLU A 106 68.53 9.88 -16.93
N PRO A 107 67.97 8.62 -17.03
CA PRO A 107 67.99 7.57 -15.99
C PRO A 107 69.00 6.41 -16.22
N GLU A 108 68.91 5.28 -15.48
CA GLU A 108 68.94 3.87 -15.99
C GLU A 108 68.86 2.77 -14.87
N GLN A 109 68.67 1.50 -15.27
CA GLN A 109 68.76 0.24 -14.47
C GLN A 109 69.98 -0.60 -15.01
N PRO A 110 70.21 -1.93 -14.76
CA PRO A 110 69.61 -2.94 -13.86
C PRO A 110 70.65 -3.86 -13.14
N ASP A 111 70.17 -4.95 -12.48
CA ASP A 111 70.48 -6.39 -12.76
C ASP A 111 70.54 -7.31 -11.49
N GLN A 112 70.70 -8.63 -11.68
CA GLN A 112 70.29 -9.72 -10.76
C GLN A 112 71.44 -10.54 -10.12
N SER A 113 71.17 -11.27 -9.02
CA SER A 113 71.40 -12.75 -8.85
C SER A 113 71.52 -13.26 -7.39
N GLU A 114 70.83 -14.39 -7.08
CA GLU A 114 71.27 -15.60 -6.30
C GLU A 114 71.85 -15.49 -4.84
N THR A 115 71.78 -16.47 -3.89
CA THR A 115 71.18 -17.84 -3.76
C THR A 115 71.17 -18.34 -2.27
N THR A 116 70.45 -19.45 -1.98
CA THR A 116 70.74 -20.50 -0.94
C THR A 116 70.40 -20.24 0.57
N THR A 117 69.91 -21.16 1.44
CA THR A 117 69.19 -22.48 1.38
C THR A 117 68.81 -22.98 2.83
N GLU A 118 67.60 -23.58 3.01
CA GLU A 118 67.06 -24.59 4.00
C GLU A 118 67.37 -24.61 5.53
N GLU A 119 66.47 -25.07 6.46
CA GLU A 119 64.97 -25.21 6.43
C GLU A 119 64.23 -25.34 7.82
N PRO A 120 64.21 -26.48 8.58
CA PRO A 120 62.90 -27.08 8.97
C PRO A 120 62.60 -27.48 10.46
N VAL A 121 61.30 -27.79 10.71
CA VAL A 121 60.60 -28.53 11.83
C VAL A 121 60.64 -27.97 13.28
N GLU A 122 59.66 -28.20 14.19
CA GLU A 122 58.54 -29.19 14.32
C GLU A 122 57.14 -28.59 14.71
N GLU A 123 56.07 -29.37 14.50
CA GLU A 123 54.72 -29.33 15.15
C GLU A 123 54.57 -30.55 16.11
N PRO A 124 53.49 -30.79 16.92
CA PRO A 124 52.19 -30.10 17.09
C PRO A 124 51.72 -29.90 18.56
N ALA A 125 50.44 -29.49 18.76
CA ALA A 125 49.42 -30.10 19.66
C ALA A 125 48.78 -29.29 20.83
N GLU A 126 47.44 -29.41 20.86
CA GLU A 126 46.46 -29.40 21.99
C GLU A 126 46.03 -28.11 22.74
N GLU A 127 44.69 -28.02 22.86
CA GLU A 127 43.81 -27.20 23.72
C GLU A 127 43.93 -27.63 25.23
N PRO A 128 43.39 -26.90 26.27
CA PRO A 128 42.03 -26.34 26.29
C PRO A 128 41.69 -25.12 27.20
N THR A 129 40.43 -24.67 27.07
CA THR A 129 39.52 -24.03 28.07
C THR A 129 40.06 -23.14 29.20
N GLU A 130 39.54 -21.91 29.30
CA GLU A 130 39.49 -21.13 30.54
C GLU A 130 38.05 -21.03 31.09
N GLU A 131 37.88 -21.20 32.40
CA GLU A 131 36.68 -20.82 33.16
C GLU A 131 36.91 -19.46 33.84
N PRO A 132 35.95 -18.51 33.82
CA PRO A 132 36.08 -17.27 34.58
C PRO A 132 35.86 -17.53 36.08
N LYS A 133 36.86 -17.18 36.88
CA LYS A 133 36.84 -17.35 38.34
C LYS A 133 36.06 -16.22 39.01
N ALA A 134 35.15 -16.56 39.92
CA ALA A 134 34.43 -15.59 40.74
C ALA A 134 35.35 -14.97 41.82
N GLU A 135 35.16 -13.68 42.09
CA GLU A 135 35.61 -13.02 43.31
C GLU A 135 34.39 -12.47 44.08
N GLU A 136 34.50 -12.44 45.40
CA GLU A 136 33.42 -12.20 46.35
C GLU A 136 33.79 -10.99 47.22
N GLU A 137 33.00 -9.92 47.16
CA GLU A 137 33.10 -8.81 48.11
C GLU A 137 31.71 -8.30 48.52
N ALA A 138 31.61 -7.79 49.75
CA ALA A 138 30.34 -7.66 50.47
C ALA A 138 29.63 -6.30 50.25
N PRO A 139 28.29 -6.24 50.34
CA PRO A 139 27.55 -4.99 50.17
C PRO A 139 27.59 -4.10 51.42
N GLU A 140 27.99 -2.84 51.26
CA GLU A 140 27.61 -1.75 52.17
C GLU A 140 26.19 -1.23 51.83
N ALA A 141 25.51 -0.64 52.83
CA ALA A 141 24.11 -0.23 52.71
C ALA A 141 23.96 1.26 52.32
N PRO A 142 22.96 1.62 51.49
CA PRO A 142 22.47 2.99 51.37
C PRO A 142 21.52 3.33 52.54
N ALA A 143 21.39 4.62 52.84
CA ALA A 143 20.58 5.15 53.94
C ALA A 143 19.13 5.50 53.53
N GLU A 144 18.32 5.89 54.52
CA GLU A 144 16.93 6.29 54.39
C GLU A 144 16.76 7.64 53.67
N GLU A 145 15.76 7.74 52.78
CA GLU A 145 15.00 8.97 52.57
C GLU A 145 13.50 8.64 52.63
N THR A 146 12.71 9.54 53.21
CA THR A 146 11.28 9.34 53.54
C THR A 146 10.38 10.10 52.57
N PRO A 147 9.30 9.50 52.05
CA PRO A 147 8.14 10.24 51.56
C PRO A 147 7.22 10.62 52.73
N ASP A 148 6.79 11.88 52.80
CA ASP A 148 5.75 12.30 53.74
C ASP A 148 4.37 11.72 53.36
N GLU A 149 3.57 11.40 54.37
CA GLU A 149 2.13 11.16 54.23
C GLU A 149 1.38 12.49 54.26
N ASP A 150 0.31 12.65 53.45
CA ASP A 150 -0.88 13.32 53.96
C ASP A 150 -2.15 12.88 53.22
N GLU A 151 -3.28 12.97 53.92
CA GLU A 151 -4.51 12.24 53.62
C GLU A 151 -5.36 12.86 52.50
N ASN A 152 -6.00 12.01 51.68
CA ASN A 152 -7.45 11.90 51.79
C ASN A 152 -7.95 10.51 51.35
N SER A 153 -9.00 10.02 52.00
CA SER A 153 -9.71 8.80 51.62
C SER A 153 -11.12 9.11 51.12
N GLU A 154 -11.55 8.41 50.08
CA GLU A 154 -12.88 7.80 50.03
C GLU A 154 -12.90 6.75 48.92
N ALA A 155 -13.60 5.63 49.17
CA ALA A 155 -13.73 4.54 48.23
C ALA A 155 -15.10 3.89 48.39
N GLU A 156 -15.91 3.90 47.31
CA GLU A 156 -17.08 3.03 47.14
C GLU A 156 -17.12 2.47 45.71
N SER A 157 -18.03 1.51 45.50
CA SER A 157 -17.98 0.49 44.46
C SER A 157 -18.71 0.90 43.16
N PRO A 158 -18.49 0.21 42.01
CA PRO A 158 -19.00 0.65 40.72
C PRO A 158 -20.48 0.27 40.48
N ALA A 159 -21.08 0.92 39.48
CA ALA A 159 -22.32 0.50 38.85
C ALA A 159 -22.25 0.74 37.33
N GLU A 160 -22.67 -0.27 36.56
CA GLU A 160 -23.23 -0.09 35.21
C GLU A 160 -24.63 0.57 35.37
N THR A 161 -25.27 1.22 34.39
CA THR A 161 -25.13 1.21 32.93
C THR A 161 -25.81 2.50 32.39
N GLU A 162 -25.47 2.97 31.18
CA GLU A 162 -26.44 3.22 30.08
C GLU A 162 -25.75 3.84 28.84
N GLN A 163 -26.36 3.64 27.68
CA GLN A 163 -25.90 4.18 26.39
C GLN A 163 -26.65 5.47 26.05
N ALA A 164 -25.95 6.46 25.52
CA ALA A 164 -26.55 7.60 24.85
C ALA A 164 -25.67 8.03 23.67
N GLU A 165 -26.06 7.66 22.46
CA GLU A 165 -25.43 8.14 21.23
C GLU A 165 -25.87 9.59 20.96
N SER A 166 -24.91 10.47 20.65
CA SER A 166 -25.17 11.85 20.24
C SER A 166 -24.41 12.19 18.96
N ALA A 167 -24.95 11.75 17.83
CA ALA A 167 -24.54 12.25 16.52
C ALA A 167 -24.96 13.72 16.38
N ALA A 168 -23.98 14.62 16.37
CA ALA A 168 -24.18 16.02 16.01
C ALA A 168 -23.86 16.19 14.53
N GLU A 169 -24.89 16.30 13.69
CA GLU A 169 -24.73 16.77 12.32
C GLU A 169 -24.65 18.31 12.35
N ASP A 170 -23.49 18.84 11.96
CA ASP A 170 -23.30 20.27 11.75
C ASP A 170 -23.37 20.53 10.23
N SER A 171 -24.43 21.19 9.77
CA SER A 171 -24.69 21.43 8.35
C SER A 171 -25.02 22.90 8.12
N ASP A 172 -23.95 23.67 7.92
CA ASP A 172 -24.00 25.10 7.67
C ASP A 172 -24.77 25.39 6.37
N SER A 173 -25.75 26.30 6.45
CA SER A 173 -26.53 26.75 5.29
C SER A 173 -26.84 28.23 5.40
N GLU A 174 -26.44 28.98 4.37
CA GLU A 174 -26.37 30.45 4.41
C GLU A 174 -27.74 31.10 4.59
N ALA A 175 -27.83 32.02 5.55
CA ALA A 175 -29.00 32.88 5.71
C ALA A 175 -29.11 33.89 4.57
N VAL A 176 -30.31 34.05 4.00
CA VAL A 176 -30.67 35.18 3.15
C VAL A 176 -31.87 35.90 3.75
N ASP A 177 -31.75 37.22 3.84
CA ASP A 177 -32.61 38.15 4.59
C ASP A 177 -33.85 38.60 3.80
N GLU A 178 -35.03 38.57 4.43
CA GLU A 178 -36.13 39.50 4.14
C GLU A 178 -36.85 39.93 5.44
N PRO A 179 -37.34 41.19 5.55
CA PRO A 179 -37.65 41.81 6.83
C PRO A 179 -39.11 41.69 7.29
N ALA A 180 -39.34 42.02 8.56
CA ALA A 180 -40.64 42.02 9.23
C ALA A 180 -41.52 43.26 8.93
N GLU A 181 -42.83 43.13 9.20
CA GLU A 181 -43.66 44.21 9.75
C GLU A 181 -44.57 43.67 10.87
N GLU A 182 -45.13 44.56 11.69
CA GLU A 182 -45.64 44.27 13.03
C GLU A 182 -47.19 44.24 13.16
N ALA A 183 -47.64 43.45 14.14
CA ALA A 183 -48.68 43.76 15.13
C ALA A 183 -50.15 44.07 14.75
N SER A 184 -51.02 43.40 15.53
CA SER A 184 -52.09 43.97 16.38
C SER A 184 -53.55 43.51 16.15
N GLU A 185 -54.24 43.39 17.30
CA GLU A 185 -55.59 42.87 17.55
C GLU A 185 -56.64 44.03 17.51
N PRO A 186 -57.96 43.85 17.84
CA PRO A 186 -58.70 42.64 18.22
C PRO A 186 -60.11 42.48 17.57
N THR A 187 -60.80 41.40 17.96
CA THR A 187 -62.25 41.10 17.84
C THR A 187 -63.16 42.14 18.54
N PRO A 188 -64.51 42.23 18.28
CA PRO A 188 -65.47 41.16 18.62
C PRO A 188 -66.80 41.05 17.80
N GLU A 189 -67.61 40.03 18.17
CA GLU A 189 -69.10 39.88 18.04
C GLU A 189 -69.74 40.00 16.63
N ASP A 190 -70.39 38.96 16.08
CA ASP A 190 -71.67 38.38 16.56
C ASP A 190 -71.92 36.93 16.02
N GLU A 191 -72.91 36.20 16.55
CA GLU A 191 -73.29 34.81 16.17
C GLU A 191 -74.62 34.75 15.34
N PRO A 192 -75.03 33.60 14.76
CA PRO A 192 -74.25 32.58 14.05
C PRO A 192 -74.83 32.28 12.64
N ALA A 193 -74.04 31.71 11.73
CA ALA A 193 -74.50 31.22 10.43
C ALA A 193 -73.90 29.85 10.10
N GLU A 194 -74.65 29.01 9.38
CA GLU A 194 -74.26 27.63 9.05
C GLU A 194 -73.13 27.59 8.01
N GLU A 195 -71.89 27.38 8.45
CA GLU A 195 -70.82 26.90 7.58
C GLU A 195 -70.82 25.36 7.53
N PRO A 196 -70.68 24.74 6.34
CA PRO A 196 -70.47 23.29 6.25
C PRO A 196 -69.09 22.93 6.80
N ALA A 197 -68.95 21.68 7.28
CA ALA A 197 -67.68 21.20 7.84
C ALA A 197 -66.51 21.41 6.86
N ALA A 198 -65.43 22.03 7.35
CA ALA A 198 -64.16 22.09 6.63
C ALA A 198 -63.56 20.68 6.56
N GLU A 199 -63.56 20.08 5.36
CA GLU A 199 -62.90 18.80 5.11
C GLU A 199 -61.38 19.04 5.03
N GLU A 200 -60.67 18.86 6.16
CA GLU A 200 -59.20 18.89 6.21
C GLU A 200 -58.59 17.67 5.49
N ILE A 201 -58.37 17.79 4.17
CA ILE A 201 -57.65 16.81 3.35
C ILE A 201 -57.09 17.47 2.07
N PRO A 202 -55.98 17.00 1.46
CA PRO A 202 -55.16 15.83 1.84
C PRO A 202 -53.63 16.08 1.73
N VAL A 203 -53.08 17.17 2.31
CA VAL A 203 -51.64 17.54 2.12
C VAL A 203 -50.67 16.42 2.58
N ASP A 204 -51.08 15.59 3.54
CA ASP A 204 -50.27 14.48 4.03
C ASP A 204 -50.20 13.32 3.02
N VAL A 205 -51.28 13.00 2.30
CA VAL A 205 -51.36 11.80 1.44
C VAL A 205 -50.45 11.90 0.22
N ASP A 206 -50.33 13.09 -0.38
CA ASP A 206 -49.37 13.32 -1.48
C ASP A 206 -47.93 13.23 -0.98
N ARG A 207 -47.66 13.68 0.26
CA ARG A 207 -46.35 13.59 0.92
C ARG A 207 -46.00 12.15 1.29
N GLU A 208 -46.94 11.37 1.82
CA GLU A 208 -46.81 9.93 2.07
C GLU A 208 -46.53 9.17 0.77
N MET A 209 -47.22 9.53 -0.33
CA MET A 209 -46.99 8.91 -1.64
C MET A 209 -45.62 9.26 -2.22
N GLU A 210 -45.13 10.50 -2.04
CA GLU A 210 -43.77 10.87 -2.41
C GLU A 210 -42.71 10.17 -1.54
N ILE A 211 -42.91 10.08 -0.21
CA ILE A 211 -42.04 9.33 0.70
C ILE A 211 -42.00 7.84 0.32
N ALA A 212 -43.14 7.23 -0.02
CA ALA A 212 -43.20 5.84 -0.47
C ALA A 212 -42.46 5.65 -1.81
N ARG A 213 -42.61 6.59 -2.75
CA ARG A 213 -41.88 6.59 -4.04
C ARG A 213 -40.37 6.76 -3.85
N LEU A 214 -39.94 7.67 -2.99
CA LEU A 214 -38.53 7.90 -2.67
C LEU A 214 -37.93 6.69 -1.94
N THR A 215 -38.67 6.07 -1.02
CA THR A 215 -38.27 4.82 -0.35
C THR A 215 -38.05 3.70 -1.37
N ALA A 216 -38.98 3.49 -2.31
CA ALA A 216 -38.85 2.49 -3.36
C ALA A 216 -37.67 2.77 -4.32
N GLU A 217 -37.39 4.05 -4.61
CA GLU A 217 -36.22 4.43 -5.41
C GLU A 217 -34.91 4.24 -4.64
N ILE A 218 -34.87 4.53 -3.33
CA ILE A 218 -33.72 4.24 -2.45
C ILE A 218 -33.47 2.72 -2.38
N GLU A 219 -34.52 1.91 -2.26
CA GLU A 219 -34.41 0.44 -2.29
C GLU A 219 -33.89 -0.06 -3.64
N ARG A 220 -34.41 0.49 -4.75
CA ARG A 220 -33.92 0.20 -6.12
C ARG A 220 -32.45 0.59 -6.30
N LEU A 221 -32.02 1.73 -5.77
CA LEU A 221 -30.64 2.20 -5.82
C LEU A 221 -29.73 1.35 -4.94
N ARG A 222 -30.16 0.94 -3.74
CA ARG A 222 -29.44 0.00 -2.87
C ARG A 222 -29.25 -1.37 -3.55
N GLY A 223 -30.30 -1.94 -4.13
CA GLY A 223 -30.20 -3.19 -4.90
C GLY A 223 -29.27 -3.06 -6.10
N SER A 224 -29.32 -1.92 -6.81
CA SER A 224 -28.39 -1.63 -7.91
C SER A 224 -26.94 -1.41 -7.45
N LEU A 225 -26.70 -0.97 -6.22
CA LEU A 225 -25.37 -0.79 -5.64
C LEU A 225 -24.78 -2.13 -5.20
N VAL A 226 -25.58 -3.02 -4.58
CA VAL A 226 -25.15 -4.37 -4.19
C VAL A 226 -24.76 -5.18 -5.42
N GLY A 227 -25.62 -5.25 -6.45
CA GLY A 227 -25.30 -5.94 -7.70
C GLY A 227 -24.13 -5.32 -8.48
N ALA A 228 -23.82 -4.04 -8.26
CA ALA A 228 -22.62 -3.42 -8.81
C ALA A 228 -21.36 -3.80 -8.02
N ALA A 229 -21.45 -3.94 -6.69
CA ALA A 229 -20.35 -4.41 -5.85
C ALA A 229 -20.00 -5.87 -6.16
N GLU A 230 -20.99 -6.76 -6.26
CA GLU A 230 -20.81 -8.18 -6.64
C GLU A 230 -20.06 -8.33 -7.98
N VAL A 231 -20.42 -7.53 -8.99
CA VAL A 231 -19.76 -7.55 -10.31
C VAL A 231 -18.35 -6.94 -10.25
N ILE A 232 -18.08 -5.98 -9.38
CA ILE A 232 -16.72 -5.44 -9.16
C ILE A 232 -15.85 -6.48 -8.45
N GLU A 233 -16.39 -7.18 -7.45
CA GLU A 233 -15.72 -8.25 -6.71
C GLU A 233 -15.38 -9.44 -7.64
N GLU A 234 -16.31 -9.90 -8.49
CA GLU A 234 -16.04 -10.93 -9.51
C GLU A 234 -14.94 -10.52 -10.51
N ILE A 235 -14.85 -9.22 -10.84
CA ILE A 235 -13.83 -8.67 -11.75
C ILE A 235 -12.47 -8.45 -11.05
N GLU A 236 -12.45 -8.16 -9.75
CA GLU A 236 -11.21 -7.97 -9.00
C GLU A 236 -10.63 -9.31 -8.48
N GLU A 237 -11.46 -10.28 -8.09
CA GLU A 237 -11.05 -11.60 -7.59
C GLU A 237 -10.99 -12.71 -8.68
N THR A 238 -10.87 -12.34 -9.97
CA THR A 238 -10.73 -13.35 -11.04
C THR A 238 -9.58 -14.32 -10.75
N PRO A 239 -9.79 -15.65 -10.75
CA PRO A 239 -8.77 -16.61 -10.34
C PRO A 239 -7.62 -16.65 -11.37
N MET A 240 -6.50 -16.06 -11.00
CA MET A 240 -5.34 -15.90 -11.88
C MET A 240 -4.67 -17.25 -12.20
N PRO A 241 -4.21 -17.49 -13.45
CA PRO A 241 -3.45 -18.69 -13.78
C PRO A 241 -2.03 -18.64 -13.17
N PRO A 242 -1.42 -19.80 -12.86
CA PRO A 242 -0.01 -19.85 -12.47
C PRO A 242 0.89 -19.48 -13.66
N ILE A 243 2.00 -18.78 -13.38
CA ILE A 243 3.00 -18.47 -14.42
C ILE A 243 4.07 -19.55 -14.40
N VAL A 244 4.39 -20.09 -15.57
CA VAL A 244 5.60 -20.89 -15.79
C VAL A 244 6.59 -20.05 -16.60
N LEU A 245 7.68 -19.66 -15.95
CA LEU A 245 8.88 -19.09 -16.56
C LEU A 245 9.93 -20.20 -16.72
N ASP A 246 11.09 -19.89 -17.31
CA ASP A 246 12.07 -20.88 -17.79
C ASP A 246 12.43 -21.98 -16.76
N ASP A 247 12.82 -21.57 -15.54
CA ASP A 247 13.16 -22.46 -14.40
C ASP A 247 12.35 -22.11 -13.13
N ILE A 248 11.23 -21.38 -13.25
CA ILE A 248 10.50 -20.76 -12.13
C ILE A 248 8.99 -20.92 -12.33
N VAL A 249 8.28 -21.33 -11.27
CA VAL A 249 6.80 -21.35 -11.23
C VAL A 249 6.31 -20.32 -10.22
N VAL A 250 5.49 -19.36 -10.65
CA VAL A 250 4.84 -18.39 -9.76
C VAL A 250 3.42 -18.89 -9.44
N PRO A 251 3.07 -19.18 -8.18
CA PRO A 251 1.75 -19.65 -7.77
C PRO A 251 0.61 -18.67 -8.11
N PRO A 252 -0.63 -19.18 -8.31
CA PRO A 252 -1.81 -18.36 -8.60
C PRO A 252 -2.06 -17.22 -7.62
N HIS A 253 -1.82 -17.47 -6.32
CA HIS A 253 -2.08 -16.48 -5.26
C HIS A 253 -1.13 -15.28 -5.35
N ILE A 254 0.16 -15.48 -5.71
CA ILE A 254 1.10 -14.37 -5.90
C ILE A 254 0.68 -13.52 -7.10
N VAL A 255 0.22 -14.14 -8.20
CA VAL A 255 -0.29 -13.41 -9.37
C VAL A 255 -1.52 -12.59 -9.00
N ALA A 256 -2.43 -13.14 -8.18
CA ALA A 256 -3.60 -12.44 -7.66
C ALA A 256 -3.24 -11.28 -6.71
N ASP A 257 -2.29 -11.47 -5.79
CA ASP A 257 -1.81 -10.41 -4.89
C ASP A 257 -1.14 -9.25 -5.65
N PHE A 258 -0.33 -9.55 -6.67
CA PHE A 258 0.23 -8.54 -7.57
C PHE A 258 -0.87 -7.77 -8.30
N ALA A 259 -1.90 -8.44 -8.82
CA ALA A 259 -3.03 -7.79 -9.50
C ALA A 259 -3.90 -6.94 -8.55
N ARG A 260 -4.17 -7.44 -7.35
CA ARG A 260 -4.83 -6.72 -6.24
C ARG A 260 -4.06 -5.45 -5.89
N MET A 261 -2.77 -5.58 -5.62
CA MET A 261 -1.90 -4.48 -5.22
C MET A 261 -1.76 -3.43 -6.33
N GLY A 262 -1.62 -3.85 -7.60
CA GLY A 262 -1.58 -2.94 -8.74
C GLY A 262 -2.85 -2.12 -8.95
N ARG A 263 -4.03 -2.68 -8.64
CA ARG A 263 -5.30 -1.92 -8.60
C ARG A 263 -5.36 -0.98 -7.41
N GLN A 264 -4.96 -1.41 -6.21
CA GLN A 264 -4.95 -0.58 -5.00
C GLN A 264 -4.03 0.65 -5.15
N LEU A 265 -2.79 0.46 -5.58
CA LEU A 265 -1.82 1.53 -5.89
C LEU A 265 -2.38 2.55 -6.89
N SER A 266 -3.14 2.11 -7.89
CA SER A 266 -3.75 3.00 -8.88
C SER A 266 -5.02 3.69 -8.37
N ARG A 267 -5.72 3.10 -7.39
CA ARG A 267 -6.90 3.68 -6.72
C ARG A 267 -6.50 4.82 -5.79
N GLU A 268 -5.35 4.68 -5.12
CA GLU A 268 -4.72 5.71 -4.28
C GLU A 268 -3.83 6.69 -5.07
N ALA A 269 -3.78 6.55 -6.40
CA ALA A 269 -3.02 7.42 -7.33
C ALA A 269 -1.49 7.48 -7.10
N LEU A 270 -0.93 6.54 -6.33
CA LEU A 270 0.51 6.34 -6.10
C LEU A 270 1.24 5.88 -7.37
N VAL A 271 0.51 5.26 -8.31
CA VAL A 271 0.97 4.87 -9.65
C VAL A 271 -0.06 5.28 -10.71
N LYS A 272 0.38 5.56 -11.95
CA LYS A 272 -0.49 6.00 -13.06
C LYS A 272 -0.06 5.39 -14.39
N GLY A 273 -0.97 4.70 -15.08
CA GLY A 273 -0.67 4.05 -16.36
C GLY A 273 0.37 2.95 -16.19
N THR A 274 1.58 3.17 -16.73
CA THR A 274 2.73 2.25 -16.63
C THR A 274 3.86 2.80 -15.75
N MET A 275 3.55 3.75 -14.88
CA MET A 275 4.45 4.30 -13.86
C MET A 275 4.51 3.39 -12.64
N GLY A 276 5.65 3.36 -11.97
CA GLY A 276 5.91 2.53 -10.79
C GLY A 276 6.09 1.04 -11.09
N ALA A 277 6.49 0.30 -10.06
CA ALA A 277 6.78 -1.13 -10.12
C ALA A 277 6.47 -1.84 -8.79
N ILE A 278 6.26 -3.15 -8.85
CA ILE A 278 6.02 -4.00 -7.67
C ILE A 278 7.05 -5.14 -7.69
N SER A 279 7.61 -5.49 -6.53
CA SER A 279 8.41 -6.70 -6.35
C SER A 279 8.24 -7.33 -4.97
N MET A 280 8.52 -8.62 -4.88
CA MET A 280 8.69 -9.33 -3.61
C MET A 280 9.62 -10.54 -3.77
N LEU A 281 10.14 -11.03 -2.65
CA LEU A 281 10.78 -12.34 -2.59
C LEU A 281 9.70 -13.43 -2.53
N HIS A 282 9.95 -14.56 -3.18
CA HIS A 282 9.02 -15.69 -3.19
C HIS A 282 8.94 -16.33 -1.79
N PRO A 283 7.75 -16.53 -1.20
CA PRO A 283 7.63 -17.06 0.16
C PRO A 283 8.17 -18.49 0.28
N ASP A 284 7.91 -19.34 -0.73
CA ASP A 284 8.30 -20.76 -0.71
C ASP A 284 9.70 -21.03 -1.30
N GLU A 285 10.31 -20.06 -2.01
CA GLU A 285 11.56 -20.26 -2.76
C GLU A 285 12.60 -19.18 -2.40
N PRO A 286 13.47 -19.42 -1.40
CA PRO A 286 14.50 -18.47 -0.99
C PRO A 286 15.43 -18.06 -2.14
N GLY A 287 15.64 -16.75 -2.30
CA GLY A 287 16.49 -16.19 -3.35
C GLY A 287 15.82 -16.07 -4.73
N LEU A 288 14.52 -16.33 -4.85
CA LEU A 288 13.72 -15.94 -6.02
C LEU A 288 13.07 -14.57 -5.78
N MET A 289 13.29 -13.62 -6.68
CA MET A 289 12.55 -12.35 -6.75
C MET A 289 11.49 -12.44 -7.86
N VAL A 290 10.25 -12.07 -7.53
CA VAL A 290 9.14 -11.87 -8.46
C VAL A 290 8.89 -10.37 -8.58
N SER A 291 8.64 -9.87 -9.80
CA SER A 291 8.40 -8.45 -10.03
C SER A 291 7.52 -8.22 -11.27
N THR A 292 6.94 -7.02 -11.37
CA THR A 292 6.23 -6.55 -12.56
C THR A 292 7.15 -6.45 -13.79
N ARG A 293 6.60 -6.70 -14.96
CA ARG A 293 7.24 -6.52 -16.27
C ARG A 293 7.33 -5.04 -16.64
N HIS A 294 8.44 -4.64 -17.25
CA HIS A 294 8.64 -3.27 -17.73
C HIS A 294 7.50 -2.80 -18.65
N SER A 295 7.01 -1.57 -18.41
CA SER A 295 5.87 -0.95 -19.09
C SER A 295 4.54 -1.73 -19.02
N THR A 296 4.35 -2.58 -18.01
CA THR A 296 3.01 -3.13 -17.71
C THR A 296 2.09 -2.06 -17.10
N MET A 297 0.77 -2.23 -17.21
CA MET A 297 -0.21 -1.33 -16.58
C MET A 297 -0.68 -1.95 -15.26
N LEU A 298 -0.21 -1.41 -14.13
CA LEU A 298 -0.45 -2.01 -12.80
C LEU A 298 -1.94 -2.16 -12.46
N SER A 299 -2.79 -1.22 -12.88
CA SER A 299 -4.24 -1.28 -12.68
C SER A 299 -4.98 -2.32 -13.53
N ARG A 300 -4.27 -3.01 -14.43
CA ARG A 300 -4.78 -4.07 -15.32
C ARG A 300 -3.75 -5.20 -15.44
N LEU A 301 -3.07 -5.51 -14.34
CA LEU A 301 -1.98 -6.47 -14.32
C LEU A 301 -2.51 -7.90 -14.53
N ASP A 302 -2.07 -8.55 -15.61
CA ASP A 302 -2.34 -9.96 -15.92
C ASP A 302 -1.11 -10.84 -15.58
N GLU A 303 -1.24 -12.16 -15.74
CA GLU A 303 -0.12 -13.10 -15.54
C GLU A 303 1.06 -12.84 -16.50
N ARG A 304 0.79 -12.12 -17.60
CA ARG A 304 1.76 -11.74 -18.64
C ARG A 304 2.47 -10.43 -18.30
N GLY A 305 2.00 -9.71 -17.29
CA GLY A 305 2.60 -8.51 -16.72
C GLY A 305 3.61 -8.77 -15.60
N ILE A 306 3.97 -10.03 -15.32
CA ILE A 306 4.91 -10.43 -14.26
C ILE A 306 6.15 -11.13 -14.86
N VAL A 307 7.27 -11.02 -14.16
CA VAL A 307 8.56 -11.70 -14.40
C VAL A 307 9.17 -12.18 -13.08
N GLY A 308 10.11 -13.10 -13.15
CA GLY A 308 10.84 -13.63 -11.99
C GLY A 308 12.29 -13.96 -12.35
N GLY A 309 13.17 -13.89 -11.35
CA GLY A 309 14.60 -14.11 -11.52
C GLY A 309 15.31 -14.30 -10.17
N ARG A 310 16.50 -14.91 -10.20
CA ARG A 310 17.27 -15.16 -8.97
C ARG A 310 17.92 -13.88 -8.45
N LEU A 311 17.85 -13.66 -7.14
CA LEU A 311 18.55 -12.60 -6.42
C LEU A 311 20.07 -12.74 -6.63
N GLY A 312 20.78 -11.63 -6.84
CA GLY A 312 22.19 -11.63 -7.26
C GLY A 312 22.43 -12.01 -8.73
N GLY A 313 21.40 -12.40 -9.48
CA GLY A 313 21.50 -12.82 -10.88
C GLY A 313 21.55 -11.65 -11.88
N ASN A 314 21.60 -11.99 -13.17
CA ASN A 314 21.33 -11.02 -14.23
C ASN A 314 19.82 -10.76 -14.33
N PRO A 315 19.37 -9.52 -14.63
CA PRO A 315 17.95 -9.22 -14.78
C PRO A 315 17.27 -10.11 -15.85
N PRO A 316 16.10 -10.71 -15.56
CA PRO A 316 15.37 -11.56 -16.51
C PRO A 316 14.80 -10.73 -17.66
N ARG A 317 14.56 -11.37 -18.81
CA ARG A 317 14.10 -10.66 -20.01
C ARG A 317 12.74 -9.98 -19.81
N GLY A 318 12.73 -8.65 -19.83
CA GLY A 318 11.55 -7.82 -19.60
C GLY A 318 11.36 -7.41 -18.13
N SER A 319 12.39 -7.55 -17.30
CA SER A 319 12.51 -6.82 -16.03
C SER A 319 12.31 -5.32 -16.22
N ILE A 320 11.81 -4.66 -15.18
CA ILE A 320 11.93 -3.21 -14.97
C ILE A 320 13.39 -2.73 -15.12
N SER A 321 13.55 -1.46 -15.46
CA SER A 321 14.84 -0.75 -15.63
C SER A 321 15.71 -0.78 -14.36
N ASP A 322 15.03 -0.58 -13.26
CA ASP A 322 15.47 -0.41 -11.88
C ASP A 322 15.47 -1.75 -11.11
N TRP A 323 15.50 -2.88 -11.83
CA TRP A 323 15.54 -4.23 -11.26
C TRP A 323 16.62 -4.37 -10.17
N LYS A 324 17.80 -3.79 -10.38
CA LYS A 324 18.89 -3.83 -9.39
C LYS A 324 18.63 -2.99 -8.15
N VAL A 325 17.84 -1.92 -8.25
CA VAL A 325 17.38 -1.13 -7.10
C VAL A 325 16.45 -1.99 -6.25
N HIS A 326 15.42 -2.58 -6.86
CA HIS A 326 14.53 -3.53 -6.19
C HIS A 326 15.28 -4.73 -5.59
N GLU A 327 16.27 -5.29 -6.30
CA GLU A 327 17.09 -6.42 -5.84
C GLU A 327 17.86 -6.10 -4.54
N VAL A 328 18.50 -4.92 -4.49
CA VAL A 328 19.24 -4.45 -3.31
C VAL A 328 18.28 -4.12 -2.15
N LEU A 329 17.19 -3.40 -2.42
CA LEU A 329 16.21 -3.04 -1.39
C LEU A 329 15.56 -4.27 -0.75
N LEU A 330 15.15 -5.27 -1.54
CA LEU A 330 14.63 -6.53 -1.02
C LEU A 330 15.69 -7.30 -0.21
N ALA A 331 16.95 -7.32 -0.65
CA ALA A 331 18.02 -7.98 0.08
C ALA A 331 18.26 -7.32 1.45
N SER A 332 18.36 -6.00 1.51
CA SER A 332 18.50 -5.25 2.78
C SER A 332 17.32 -5.49 3.72
N VAL A 333 16.09 -5.54 3.21
CA VAL A 333 14.88 -5.76 4.01
C VAL A 333 14.81 -7.21 4.52
N ALA A 334 15.09 -8.19 3.68
CA ALA A 334 15.06 -9.62 4.03
C ALA A 334 16.01 -9.96 5.19
N LEU A 335 17.16 -9.28 5.29
CA LEU A 335 18.09 -9.40 6.40
C LEU A 335 17.52 -8.92 7.75
N VAL A 336 16.57 -7.98 7.72
CA VAL A 336 15.92 -7.40 8.92
C VAL A 336 14.62 -8.14 9.28
N THR A 337 13.88 -8.62 8.28
CA THR A 337 12.60 -9.35 8.46
C THR A 337 12.77 -10.85 8.66
N GLY A 338 13.96 -11.40 8.40
CA GLY A 338 14.24 -12.84 8.48
C GLY A 338 13.82 -13.63 7.24
N GLY A 339 13.63 -12.97 6.09
CA GLY A 339 13.34 -13.62 4.80
C GLY A 339 12.28 -12.90 3.96
N PRO A 340 11.03 -12.75 4.46
CA PRO A 340 9.95 -12.13 3.68
C PRO A 340 10.25 -10.64 3.40
N ALA A 341 10.23 -10.23 2.14
CA ALA A 341 10.42 -8.84 1.75
C ALA A 341 9.61 -8.49 0.50
N ALA A 342 9.08 -7.28 0.48
CA ALA A 342 8.38 -6.65 -0.64
C ALA A 342 8.83 -5.20 -0.82
N CYS A 343 8.80 -4.72 -2.06
CA CYS A 343 9.17 -3.36 -2.43
C CYS A 343 8.23 -2.85 -3.53
N ILE A 344 7.74 -1.62 -3.34
CA ILE A 344 6.90 -0.91 -4.28
C ILE A 344 7.60 0.38 -4.67
N HIS A 345 7.86 0.54 -5.97
CA HIS A 345 8.24 1.82 -6.55
C HIS A 345 6.96 2.61 -6.83
N MET A 346 6.71 3.63 -6.01
CA MET A 346 5.63 4.59 -6.18
C MET A 346 6.13 5.86 -6.84
N GLN A 347 5.32 6.45 -7.71
CA GLN A 347 5.62 7.69 -8.41
C GLN A 347 4.54 8.74 -8.10
N GLY A 348 4.25 8.87 -6.80
CA GLY A 348 3.27 9.80 -6.26
C GLY A 348 3.65 11.26 -6.56
N PRO A 349 2.70 12.10 -6.99
CA PRO A 349 2.99 13.47 -7.42
C PRO A 349 3.60 14.34 -6.32
N TYR A 350 3.20 14.18 -5.05
CA TYR A 350 3.67 15.01 -3.95
C TYR A 350 5.09 14.62 -3.53
N THR A 351 5.38 13.33 -3.34
CA THR A 351 6.75 12.87 -3.03
C THR A 351 7.71 13.21 -4.16
N THR A 352 7.29 12.99 -5.42
CA THR A 352 8.11 13.33 -6.59
C THR A 352 8.37 14.83 -6.66
N ALA A 353 7.35 15.68 -6.51
CA ALA A 353 7.51 17.14 -6.53
C ALA A 353 8.36 17.68 -5.37
N ALA A 354 8.17 17.15 -4.15
CA ALA A 354 8.98 17.53 -2.99
C ALA A 354 10.46 17.17 -3.20
N SER A 355 10.75 15.99 -3.75
CA SER A 355 12.13 15.55 -4.02
C SER A 355 12.90 16.48 -4.96
N CYS A 356 12.21 17.19 -5.87
CA CYS A 356 12.85 18.09 -6.84
C CYS A 356 13.49 19.35 -6.21
N GLU A 357 13.26 19.64 -4.94
CA GLU A 357 13.96 20.70 -4.21
C GLU A 357 15.43 20.31 -3.97
N LYS A 358 16.36 20.95 -4.69
CA LYS A 358 17.78 20.54 -4.75
C LYS A 358 18.47 20.45 -3.38
N ASP A 359 18.18 21.38 -2.49
CA ASP A 359 18.81 21.45 -1.16
C ASP A 359 18.19 20.46 -0.16
N LEU A 360 17.14 19.73 -0.57
CA LEU A 360 16.47 18.70 0.21
C LEU A 360 17.18 17.36 0.01
N ILE A 361 17.88 16.91 1.06
CA ILE A 361 18.59 15.62 1.14
C ILE A 361 17.96 14.71 2.21
N LEU A 362 17.41 15.30 3.27
CA LEU A 362 16.72 14.62 4.36
C LEU A 362 15.36 15.28 4.58
N VAL A 363 14.31 14.46 4.64
CA VAL A 363 12.96 14.89 5.02
C VAL A 363 12.54 14.14 6.28
N GLN A 364 11.87 14.86 7.18
CA GLN A 364 11.08 14.28 8.25
C GLN A 364 9.63 14.73 8.04
N PRO A 365 8.64 13.81 8.02
CA PRO A 365 7.22 14.16 8.05
C PRO A 365 6.89 15.16 9.17
N ILE A 366 5.85 15.97 8.98
CA ILE A 366 5.49 17.04 9.95
C ILE A 366 4.27 16.67 10.79
N ASP A 367 3.42 15.80 10.27
CA ASP A 367 2.31 15.15 10.94
C ASP A 367 2.77 14.06 11.94
N ILE A 368 1.88 13.64 12.83
CA ILE A 368 2.21 12.72 13.93
C ILE A 368 2.46 11.29 13.41
N ILE A 369 1.60 10.81 12.50
CA ILE A 369 1.65 9.43 12.00
C ILE A 369 2.93 9.18 11.20
N GLY A 370 3.27 10.08 10.26
CA GLY A 370 4.50 10.02 9.49
C GLY A 370 5.75 10.10 10.36
N LYS A 371 5.76 10.95 11.42
CA LYS A 371 6.87 11.03 12.39
C LYS A 371 7.09 9.72 13.16
N GLU A 372 6.02 9.00 13.46
CA GLU A 372 6.06 7.76 14.24
C GLU A 372 6.35 6.52 13.36
N HIS A 373 5.71 6.42 12.20
CA HIS A 373 5.70 5.19 11.37
C HIS A 373 6.74 5.18 10.25
N ILE A 374 7.05 6.35 9.67
CA ILE A 374 8.06 6.53 8.61
C ILE A 374 9.36 7.12 9.19
N GLY A 375 9.26 8.08 10.11
CA GLY A 375 10.39 8.65 10.84
C GLY A 375 11.24 9.61 10.00
N LYS A 376 12.22 9.10 9.27
CA LYS A 376 13.17 9.87 8.46
C LYS A 376 13.25 9.31 7.05
N VAL A 377 13.31 10.19 6.06
CA VAL A 377 13.33 9.82 4.65
C VAL A 377 14.53 10.50 3.99
N VAL A 378 15.46 9.70 3.51
CA VAL A 378 16.64 10.19 2.76
C VAL A 378 16.27 10.28 1.28
N ILE A 379 16.66 11.38 0.64
CA ILE A 379 16.60 11.60 -0.81
C ILE A 379 17.98 11.32 -1.39
N VAL A 380 18.04 10.41 -2.35
CA VAL A 380 19.25 10.08 -3.12
C VAL A 380 19.11 10.67 -4.53
N ASP A 381 20.21 11.16 -5.08
CA ASP A 381 20.26 11.66 -6.46
C ASP A 381 20.40 10.49 -7.45
N LEU A 382 19.86 10.63 -8.66
CA LEU A 382 20.09 9.64 -9.72
C LEU A 382 21.52 9.77 -10.25
N ASP A 383 22.25 8.65 -10.28
CA ASP A 383 23.50 8.50 -11.00
C ASP A 383 23.43 7.26 -11.90
N ASP A 384 23.35 7.50 -13.21
CA ASP A 384 23.31 6.46 -14.25
C ASP A 384 24.73 6.06 -14.74
N ASP A 385 25.76 6.85 -14.40
CA ASP A 385 27.15 6.62 -14.82
C ASP A 385 27.89 5.70 -13.81
N GLU A 386 27.68 5.89 -12.49
CA GLU A 386 28.27 5.09 -11.41
C GLU A 386 27.25 4.20 -10.67
N GLN A 387 26.56 3.34 -11.42
CA GLN A 387 25.46 2.48 -10.92
C GLN A 387 25.77 1.69 -9.64
N GLU A 388 27.01 1.20 -9.43
CA GLU A 388 27.37 0.45 -8.22
C GLU A 388 27.38 1.35 -6.96
N GLU A 389 27.85 2.59 -7.08
CA GLU A 389 27.85 3.57 -5.98
C GLU A 389 26.44 4.10 -5.72
N PHE A 390 25.63 4.35 -6.77
CA PHE A 390 24.21 4.67 -6.61
C PHE A 390 23.45 3.60 -5.82
N LEU A 391 23.64 2.31 -6.15
CA LEU A 391 23.02 1.20 -5.43
C LEU A 391 23.50 1.12 -3.96
N ARG A 392 24.78 1.42 -3.70
CA ARG A 392 25.34 1.51 -2.34
C ARG A 392 24.68 2.65 -1.55
N GLN A 393 24.55 3.83 -2.14
CA GLN A 393 23.90 4.99 -1.52
C GLN A 393 22.41 4.75 -1.25
N VAL A 394 21.69 4.11 -2.16
CA VAL A 394 20.27 3.75 -1.96
C VAL A 394 20.10 2.77 -0.79
N ALA A 395 20.99 1.80 -0.62
CA ALA A 395 20.98 0.89 0.53
C ALA A 395 21.27 1.63 1.85
N GLU A 396 22.29 2.49 1.89
CA GLU A 396 22.61 3.30 3.07
C GLU A 396 21.51 4.29 3.42
N ALA A 397 20.87 4.91 2.42
CA ALA A 397 19.73 5.80 2.57
C ALA A 397 18.51 5.10 3.16
N LEU A 398 18.18 3.87 2.71
CA LEU A 398 17.11 3.07 3.31
C LEU A 398 17.43 2.70 4.78
N GLN A 399 18.69 2.32 5.05
CA GLN A 399 19.14 1.94 6.39
C GLN A 399 19.11 3.13 7.38
N GLN A 400 19.49 4.32 6.92
CA GLN A 400 19.36 5.59 7.67
C GLN A 400 17.90 6.03 7.82
N GLY A 401 17.06 5.74 6.83
CA GLY A 401 15.61 5.95 6.82
C GLY A 401 14.79 4.86 7.54
N GLY A 402 15.41 4.12 8.46
CA GLY A 402 14.71 3.19 9.35
C GLY A 402 14.07 1.97 8.67
N MET A 403 14.51 1.60 7.47
CA MET A 403 13.96 0.46 6.70
C MET A 403 12.46 0.60 6.40
N ARG A 404 12.05 1.78 5.91
CA ARG A 404 10.67 2.09 5.50
C ARG A 404 10.55 2.54 4.06
N CYS A 405 11.23 3.64 3.71
CA CYS A 405 11.20 4.24 2.39
C CYS A 405 12.54 4.89 2.05
N VAL A 406 12.86 4.95 0.76
CA VAL A 406 13.92 5.80 0.20
C VAL A 406 13.37 6.56 -1.00
N VAL A 407 13.71 7.84 -1.13
CA VAL A 407 13.25 8.71 -2.22
C VAL A 407 14.39 8.90 -3.21
N VAL A 408 14.08 8.85 -4.51
CA VAL A 408 15.07 9.08 -5.58
C VAL A 408 14.65 10.32 -6.37
N ARG A 409 15.55 11.31 -6.45
CA ARG A 409 15.22 12.68 -6.87
C ARG A 409 14.54 12.72 -8.24
N GLY A 410 13.30 13.23 -8.27
CA GLY A 410 12.49 13.35 -9.49
C GLY A 410 11.99 12.03 -10.07
N HIS A 411 12.32 10.88 -9.46
CA HIS A 411 11.97 9.54 -9.94
C HIS A 411 10.87 8.85 -9.12
N GLY A 412 10.57 9.36 -7.92
CA GLY A 412 9.57 8.82 -7.00
C GLY A 412 10.21 8.25 -5.73
N ALA A 413 9.57 7.25 -5.14
CA ALA A 413 10.03 6.62 -3.91
C ALA A 413 9.89 5.11 -3.97
N TYR A 414 10.81 4.41 -3.30
CA TYR A 414 10.74 2.98 -3.09
C TYR A 414 10.34 2.74 -1.63
N ALA A 415 9.11 2.29 -1.43
CA ALA A 415 8.61 1.84 -0.14
C ALA A 415 8.87 0.35 0.02
N VAL A 416 9.16 -0.10 1.24
CA VAL A 416 9.48 -1.50 1.54
C VAL A 416 8.74 -2.03 2.77
N GLY A 417 8.59 -3.35 2.86
CA GLY A 417 8.00 -4.04 4.00
C GLY A 417 8.29 -5.54 3.95
N ALA A 418 7.83 -6.28 4.97
CA ALA A 418 7.91 -7.74 4.98
C ALA A 418 6.95 -8.40 3.96
N ASN A 419 5.87 -7.70 3.60
CA ASN A 419 4.88 -8.10 2.61
C ASN A 419 4.37 -6.89 1.81
N LEU A 420 3.61 -7.15 0.73
CA LEU A 420 3.12 -6.12 -0.18
C LEU A 420 2.25 -5.08 0.54
N ASP A 421 1.39 -5.51 1.47
CA ASP A 421 0.49 -4.63 2.21
C ASP A 421 1.22 -3.68 3.17
N GLN A 422 2.33 -4.10 3.78
CA GLN A 422 3.18 -3.20 4.56
C GLN A 422 3.95 -2.21 3.66
N ALA A 423 4.46 -2.65 2.52
CA ALA A 423 5.10 -1.75 1.55
C ALA A 423 4.10 -0.71 1.02
N MET A 424 2.84 -1.12 0.81
CA MET A 424 1.73 -0.25 0.40
C MET A 424 1.39 0.79 1.47
N ALA A 425 1.22 0.36 2.73
CA ALA A 425 0.98 1.28 3.84
C ALA A 425 2.12 2.31 4.00
N ASN A 426 3.38 1.87 3.86
CA ASN A 426 4.52 2.78 3.90
C ASN A 426 4.53 3.78 2.72
N ALA A 427 4.13 3.35 1.51
CA ALA A 427 3.98 4.22 0.35
C ALA A 427 2.86 5.27 0.54
N ALA A 428 1.69 4.85 1.01
CA ALA A 428 0.55 5.73 1.25
C ALA A 428 0.82 6.77 2.35
N MET A 429 1.40 6.34 3.48
CA MET A 429 1.80 7.23 4.57
C MET A 429 2.86 8.24 4.11
N LEU A 430 3.83 7.82 3.28
CA LEU A 430 4.84 8.72 2.74
C LEU A 430 4.23 9.79 1.84
N GLU A 431 3.39 9.42 0.87
CA GLU A 431 2.77 10.37 -0.06
C GLU A 431 1.89 11.38 0.68
N HIS A 432 1.13 10.93 1.68
CA HIS A 432 0.31 11.80 2.51
C HIS A 432 1.16 12.77 3.36
N SER A 433 2.26 12.28 3.96
CA SER A 433 3.23 13.11 4.68
C SER A 433 3.83 14.21 3.77
N MET A 434 4.17 13.85 2.53
CA MET A 434 4.75 14.78 1.54
C MET A 434 3.72 15.77 1.00
N GLN A 435 2.45 15.35 0.85
CA GLN A 435 1.33 16.23 0.53
C GLN A 435 1.14 17.30 1.61
N ILE A 436 1.12 16.90 2.88
CA ILE A 436 1.00 17.82 4.03
C ILE A 436 2.19 18.79 4.07
N LEU A 437 3.43 18.29 3.89
CA LEU A 437 4.64 19.12 3.85
C LEU A 437 4.58 20.18 2.73
N LEU A 438 4.17 19.81 1.52
CA LEU A 438 4.05 20.74 0.39
C LEU A 438 2.95 21.78 0.61
N LEU A 439 1.78 21.37 1.12
CA LEU A 439 0.68 22.29 1.43
C LEU A 439 1.07 23.28 2.53
N ALA A 440 1.75 22.82 3.59
CA ALA A 440 2.20 23.68 4.69
C ALA A 440 3.26 24.70 4.22
N ARG A 441 4.19 24.29 3.35
CA ARG A 441 5.14 25.20 2.68
C ARG A 441 4.45 26.19 1.76
N GLN A 442 3.46 25.76 0.97
CA GLN A 442 2.68 26.63 0.07
C GLN A 442 1.88 27.69 0.84
N ALA A 443 1.47 27.39 2.08
CA ALA A 443 0.77 28.29 2.98
C ALA A 443 1.69 29.15 3.89
N ASP A 444 3.02 29.11 3.69
CA ASP A 444 4.04 29.79 4.52
C ASP A 444 3.89 29.52 6.04
N LEU A 445 3.50 28.29 6.40
CA LEU A 445 3.38 27.88 7.78
C LEU A 445 4.77 27.73 8.43
N LYS A 446 4.86 28.17 9.69
CA LYS A 446 6.05 27.98 10.53
C LYS A 446 5.87 26.67 11.30
N ILE A 447 6.66 25.68 10.91
CA ILE A 447 6.61 24.27 11.33
C ILE A 447 7.78 23.98 12.27
#